data_AF-C5CJW8-F1
#
_entry.id   AF-C5CJW8-F1
#
_cell.length_a   1.000
_cell.length_b   1.000
_cell.length_c   1.000
_cell.angle_alpha   90.00
_cell.angle_beta   90.00
_cell.angle_gamma   90.00
#
_symmetry.space_group_name_H-M   'P 1'
#
loop_
_entity.id
_entity.type
_entity.pdbx_description
1 polymer ?
#
loop_
_entity_poly.entity_id
_entity_poly.type
_entity_poly.pdbx_seq_one_letter_code
_entity_poly.pdbx_strand_id
1 'polypeptide(L)' 'MQIGAKEAKRRTEPEAWEQKKPMAQRKREFCETYKDWIAVQNDLVDRIGVFGEEFRPW' A
#
# COMPACT_ATOMS: atom_id res chain seq x y z
N MET A 1 16.21 22.95 17.51
CA MET A 1 15.36 21.76 17.33
C MET A 1 14.43 21.94 16.11
N GLN A 2 14.99 21.94 14.88
CA GLN A 2 14.24 22.27 13.63
C GLN A 2 14.03 21.06 12.69
N ILE A 3 14.44 19.86 13.11
CA ILE A 3 14.48 18.68 12.23
C ILE A 3 13.08 18.03 12.12
N GLY A 4 12.33 17.92 13.23
CA GLY A 4 11.03 17.24 13.26
C GLY A 4 9.90 17.93 12.47
N ALA A 5 9.91 19.27 12.35
CA ALA A 5 8.89 19.99 11.59
C ALA A 5 9.05 19.82 10.06
N LYS A 6 10.29 19.65 9.58
CA LYS A 6 10.57 19.44 8.15
C LYS A 6 10.21 18.02 7.70
N GLU A 7 10.41 17.02 8.55
CA GLU A 7 10.02 15.63 8.26
C GLU A 7 8.52 15.41 8.29
N ALA A 8 7.81 16.02 9.24
CA ALA A 8 6.35 15.98 9.27
C ALA A 8 5.73 16.65 8.03
N LYS A 9 6.30 17.79 7.60
CA LYS A 9 5.84 18.52 6.41
C LYS A 9 6.13 17.78 5.09
N ARG A 10 7.29 17.10 5.00
CA ARG A 10 7.60 16.21 3.86
C ARG A 10 6.69 14.99 3.75
N ARG A 11 6.03 14.58 4.85
CA ARG A 11 5.10 13.43 4.84
C ARG A 11 3.69 13.83 4.41
N THR A 12 3.25 15.05 4.70
CA THR A 12 1.89 15.52 4.39
C THR A 12 1.72 16.06 2.96
N GLU A 13 2.77 16.65 2.38
CA GLU A 13 2.75 17.10 0.99
C GLU A 13 2.53 15.97 -0.04
N PRO A 14 3.11 14.76 0.11
CA PRO A 14 2.90 13.70 -0.86
C PRO A 14 1.48 13.15 -0.90
N GLU A 15 0.88 12.92 0.26
CA GLU A 15 -0.46 12.34 0.38
C GLU A 15 -1.54 13.21 -0.28
N ALA A 16 -1.37 14.54 -0.24
CA ALA A 16 -2.29 15.49 -0.82
C ALA A 16 -2.22 15.56 -2.36
N TRP A 17 -1.04 15.35 -2.99
CA TRP A 17 -0.96 15.24 -4.44
C TRP A 17 -1.43 13.87 -4.92
N GLU A 18 -1.18 12.83 -4.13
CA GLU A 18 -1.59 11.46 -4.45
C GLU A 18 -3.11 11.35 -4.47
N GLN A 19 -3.82 12.09 -3.61
CA GLN A 19 -5.28 12.22 -3.62
C GLN A 19 -5.85 12.88 -4.89
N LYS A 20 -5.09 13.75 -5.57
CA LYS A 20 -5.54 14.39 -6.81
C LYS A 20 -5.42 13.49 -8.03
N LYS A 21 -4.63 12.41 -7.95
CA LYS A 21 -4.51 11.44 -9.05
C LYS A 21 -5.79 10.61 -9.18
N PRO A 22 -6.23 10.28 -10.40
CA PRO A 22 -7.29 9.32 -10.61
C PRO A 22 -6.98 7.98 -9.93
N MET A 23 -7.99 7.34 -9.33
CA MET A 23 -7.81 6.06 -8.63
C MET A 23 -7.15 4.98 -9.50
N ALA A 24 -7.49 4.93 -10.79
CA ALA A 24 -6.90 3.99 -11.73
C ALA A 24 -5.38 4.18 -11.87
N GLN A 25 -4.91 5.44 -11.89
CA GLN A 25 -3.49 5.76 -11.96
C GLN A 25 -2.76 5.33 -10.67
N ARG A 26 -3.33 5.65 -9.50
CA ARG A 26 -2.74 5.26 -8.21
C ARG A 26 -2.64 3.74 -8.07
N LYS A 27 -3.68 3.01 -8.46
CA LYS A 27 -3.68 1.53 -8.44
C LYS A 27 -2.58 0.97 -9.34
N ARG A 28 -2.45 1.49 -10.57
CA ARG A 28 -1.39 1.07 -11.49
C ARG A 28 0.00 1.33 -10.91
N GLU A 29 0.26 2.53 -10.44
CA GLU A 29 1.56 2.91 -9.86
C GLU A 29 1.90 2.06 -8.63
N PHE A 30 0.92 1.79 -7.76
CA PHE A 30 1.08 0.91 -6.61
C PHE A 30 1.42 -0.52 -7.04
N CYS A 31 0.62 -1.10 -7.95
CA CYS A 31 0.86 -2.46 -8.42
C CYS A 31 2.22 -2.60 -9.08
N GLU A 32 2.66 -1.65 -9.91
CA GLU A 32 3.99 -1.69 -10.53
C GLU A 32 5.11 -1.58 -9.50
N THR A 33 4.97 -0.67 -8.52
CA THR A 33 5.99 -0.43 -7.49
C THR A 33 6.19 -1.64 -6.59
N TYR A 34 5.10 -2.35 -6.27
CA TYR A 34 5.10 -3.43 -5.29
C TYR A 34 4.82 -4.81 -5.88
N LYS A 35 4.90 -4.97 -7.21
CA LYS A 35 4.53 -6.21 -7.92
C LYS A 35 5.21 -7.45 -7.36
N ASP A 36 6.50 -7.35 -7.03
CA ASP A 36 7.28 -8.50 -6.57
C ASP A 36 6.87 -8.90 -5.15
N TRP A 37 6.60 -7.90 -4.30
CA TRP A 37 6.06 -8.16 -2.96
C TRP A 37 4.66 -8.75 -3.01
N ILE A 38 3.79 -8.22 -3.87
CA ILE A 38 2.43 -8.74 -4.10
C ILE A 38 2.50 -10.20 -4.57
N ALA A 39 3.41 -10.52 -5.50
CA ALA A 39 3.60 -11.90 -5.97
C ALA A 39 3.99 -12.83 -4.82
N VAL A 40 4.96 -12.45 -3.98
CA VAL A 40 5.36 -13.25 -2.80
C VAL A 40 4.21 -13.43 -1.81
N GLN A 41 3.40 -12.40 -1.58
CA GLN A 41 2.22 -12.50 -0.71
C GLN A 41 1.16 -13.44 -1.29
N ASN A 42 0.90 -13.36 -2.60
CA ASN A 42 -0.04 -14.25 -3.27
C ASN A 42 0.43 -15.71 -3.21
N ASP A 43 1.71 -15.97 -3.50
CA ASP A 43 2.31 -17.31 -3.38
C ASP A 43 2.18 -17.87 -1.96
N LEU A 44 2.33 -17.02 -0.94
CA LEU A 44 2.17 -17.42 0.46
C LEU A 44 0.71 -17.82 0.76
N VAL A 45 -0.24 -17.03 0.29
CA VAL A 45 -1.67 -17.30 0.44
C VAL A 45 -2.06 -18.58 -0.29
N ASP A 46 -1.54 -18.83 -1.49
CA ASP A 46 -1.83 -20.06 -2.23
C ASP A 46 -1.27 -21.30 -1.52
N ARG A 47 -0.12 -21.17 -0.87
CA ARG A 47 0.54 -22.28 -0.18
C ARG A 47 -0.01 -22.58 1.20
N ILE A 48 -0.41 -21.55 1.95
CA ILE A 48 -0.72 -21.65 3.39
C ILE A 48 -2.18 -21.30 3.68
N GLY A 49 -2.85 -20.63 2.75
CA GLY A 49 -4.16 -20.04 2.95
C GLY A 49 -4.10 -18.70 3.68
N VAL A 50 -5.26 -18.06 3.80
CA VAL A 50 -5.40 -16.86 4.64
C VAL A 50 -5.82 -17.31 6.03
N PHE A 51 -5.08 -16.85 7.05
CA PHE A 51 -5.39 -17.21 8.42
C PHE A 51 -6.81 -16.75 8.82
N GLY A 52 -7.59 -17.67 9.37
CA GLY A 52 -8.96 -17.42 9.81
C GLY A 52 -9.97 -17.15 8.69
N GLU A 53 -9.64 -17.50 7.43
CA GLU A 53 -10.55 -17.40 6.30
C GLU A 53 -11.89 -18.12 6.58
N GLU A 54 -11.81 -19.30 7.20
CA GLU A 54 -12.96 -20.12 7.60
C GLU A 54 -13.89 -19.45 8.63
N PHE A 55 -13.43 -18.40 9.31
CA PHE A 55 -14.20 -17.65 10.31
C PHE A 55 -14.67 -16.28 9.80
N ARG A 56 -14.38 -15.90 8.54
CA ARG A 56 -14.86 -14.64 7.97
C ARG A 56 -16.39 -14.69 7.78
N PRO A 57 -17.14 -13.65 8.21
CA PRO A 57 -18.61 -13.61 8.11
C PRO A 57 -19.18 -13.06 6.79
N TRP A 58 -18.40 -12.98 5.71
CA TRP A 58 -18.81 -12.38 4.43
C TRP A 58 -18.71 -13.33 3.25
#